data_AF-A0A5J2K5X1-F1
#
_entry.id   AF-A0A5J2K5X1-F1
#
_cell.length_a   1.000
_cell.length_b   1.000
_cell.length_c   1.000
_cell.angle_alpha   90.00
_cell.angle_beta   90.00
_cell.angle_gamma   90.00
#
_symmetry.space_group_name_H-M   'P 1'
#
loop_
_entity.id
_entity.type
_entity.pdbx_description
1 polymer ?
#
loop_
_entity_poly.entity_id
_entity_poly.type
_entity_poly.pdbx_seq_one_letter_code
_entity_poly.pdbx_strand_id
1 'polypeptide(L)'
;MSTISNRLRPVALSLMLTAGSLPPVNAAINTATIVASSASPSCISWRVSGICYWLLCTPFGCTVKTSIKVTHFIPETVVSVYQDKGKNPWTEMALVSGTSGGVENAISGAQAGLSAGGGESVSKVPGQRSLHTRFKYADAIGHPATSLIGGQIPG
;
A
#
# COMPACT_ATOMS: atom_id res chain seq x y z
N MET A 1 15.38 34.67 -35.97
CA MET A 1 14.10 34.77 -35.24
C MET A 1 13.06 33.96 -35.98
N SER A 2 12.79 32.73 -35.53
CA SER A 2 11.85 31.82 -36.20
C SER A 2 10.45 32.05 -35.64
N THR A 3 9.53 32.56 -36.47
CA THR A 3 8.15 32.83 -36.12
C THR A 3 7.38 31.52 -35.99
N ILE A 4 7.24 31.03 -34.76
CA ILE A 4 6.38 29.88 -34.43
C ILE A 4 4.92 30.28 -34.74
N SER A 5 4.35 29.58 -35.71
CA SER A 5 3.00 29.79 -36.24
C SER A 5 1.92 29.72 -35.14
N ASN A 6 1.11 30.78 -35.07
CA ASN A 6 0.03 30.98 -34.10
C ASN A 6 -1.15 29.99 -34.24
N ARG A 7 -1.08 29.07 -35.23
CA ARG A 7 -2.13 28.08 -35.54
C ARG A 7 -1.96 26.74 -34.81
N LEU A 8 -0.80 26.48 -34.19
CA LEU A 8 -0.49 25.24 -33.45
C LEU A 8 -0.85 25.29 -31.96
N ARG A 9 -1.15 26.49 -31.43
CA ARG A 9 -1.53 26.70 -30.02
C ARG A 9 -2.79 25.96 -29.57
N PRO A 10 -3.91 25.89 -30.33
CA PRO A 10 -5.10 25.22 -29.82
C PRO A 10 -4.92 23.69 -29.73
N VAL A 11 -4.16 23.09 -30.65
CA VAL A 11 -3.89 21.64 -30.65
C VAL A 11 -2.98 21.22 -29.49
N ALA A 12 -1.97 22.03 -29.17
CA ALA A 12 -1.09 21.80 -28.03
C ALA A 12 -1.85 21.91 -26.69
N LEU A 13 -2.84 22.80 -26.60
CA LEU A 13 -3.66 22.98 -25.40
C LEU A 13 -4.64 21.80 -25.19
N SER A 14 -5.21 21.26 -26.28
CA SER A 14 -6.09 20.09 -26.22
C SER A 14 -5.36 18.83 -25.78
N LEU A 15 -4.11 18.63 -26.22
CA LEU A 15 -3.30 17.46 -25.88
C LEU A 15 -2.84 17.47 -24.41
N MET A 16 -2.67 18.65 -23.81
CA MET A 16 -2.33 18.80 -22.39
C MET A 16 -3.53 18.56 -21.46
N LEU A 17 -4.76 18.82 -21.91
CA LEU A 17 -5.97 18.56 -21.13
C LEU A 17 -6.29 17.07 -20.99
N THR A 18 -5.91 16.24 -21.96
CA THR A 18 -6.12 14.78 -21.91
C THR A 18 -5.15 14.04 -20.99
N ALA A 19 -4.05 14.68 -20.56
CA ALA A 19 -3.10 14.09 -19.60
C ALA A 19 -3.45 14.39 -18.13
N GLY A 20 -4.47 15.22 -17.87
CA GLY A 20 -4.86 15.69 -16.54
C GLY A 20 -6.01 14.92 -15.87
N SER A 21 -6.66 13.99 -16.57
CA SER A 21 -7.67 13.14 -15.94
C SER A 21 -6.97 12.07 -15.10
N LEU A 22 -6.69 12.40 -13.84
CA LEU A 22 -6.43 11.37 -12.83
C LEU A 22 -7.63 10.41 -12.87
N PRO A 23 -7.42 9.09 -12.96
CA PRO A 23 -8.52 8.15 -12.83
C PRO A 23 -9.25 8.45 -11.52
N PRO A 24 -10.59 8.32 -11.47
CA PRO A 24 -11.29 8.38 -10.20
C PRO A 24 -10.57 7.43 -9.25
N VAL A 25 -10.05 7.96 -8.14
CA VAL A 25 -9.45 7.14 -7.09
C VAL A 25 -10.60 6.36 -6.48
N ASN A 26 -10.95 5.24 -7.12
CA ASN A 26 -11.58 4.15 -6.41
C ASN A 26 -10.52 3.68 -5.43
N ALA A 27 -10.60 4.18 -4.19
CA ALA A 27 -9.75 3.77 -3.08
C ALA A 27 -10.04 2.31 -2.64
N ALA A 28 -10.60 1.51 -3.54
CA ALA A 28 -10.85 0.10 -3.37
C ALA A 28 -9.64 -0.64 -3.97
N ILE A 29 -8.84 -1.24 -3.11
CA ILE A 29 -7.66 -2.04 -3.44
C ILE A 29 -8.07 -3.50 -3.26
N ASN A 30 -7.61 -4.37 -4.15
CA ASN A 30 -7.85 -5.81 -4.04
C ASN A 30 -6.57 -6.57 -3.71
N THR A 31 -6.71 -7.83 -3.37
CA THR A 31 -5.58 -8.71 -3.00
C THR A 31 -4.54 -8.78 -4.11
N ALA A 32 -4.97 -8.86 -5.37
CA ALA A 32 -4.06 -8.92 -6.52
C ALA A 32 -3.19 -7.65 -6.64
N THR A 33 -3.78 -6.46 -6.45
CA THR A 33 -3.04 -5.20 -6.45
C THR A 33 -2.10 -5.04 -5.26
N ILE A 34 -2.46 -5.56 -4.08
CA ILE A 34 -1.57 -5.62 -2.90
C ILE A 34 -0.37 -6.53 -3.18
N VAL A 35 -0.61 -7.72 -3.72
CA VAL A 35 0.46 -8.67 -4.08
C VAL A 35 1.35 -8.10 -5.19
N ALA A 36 0.78 -7.47 -6.22
CA ALA A 36 1.56 -6.89 -7.31
C ALA A 36 2.41 -5.70 -6.85
N SER A 37 1.87 -4.82 -6.00
CA SER A 37 2.58 -3.64 -5.51
C SER A 37 3.72 -4.00 -4.53
N SER A 38 3.51 -5.02 -3.70
CA SER A 38 4.52 -5.52 -2.75
C SER A 38 5.70 -6.21 -3.42
N ALA A 39 5.55 -6.77 -4.62
CA ALA A 39 6.65 -7.36 -5.37
C ALA A 39 7.59 -6.33 -6.04
N SER A 40 7.27 -5.04 -5.98
CA SER A 40 8.08 -4.01 -6.62
C SER A 40 9.45 -3.84 -5.93
N PRO A 41 10.55 -3.71 -6.67
CA PRO A 41 11.90 -3.54 -6.09
C PRO A 41 12.01 -2.36 -5.13
N SER A 42 11.27 -1.28 -5.40
CA SER A 42 11.19 -0.09 -4.54
C SER A 42 10.51 -0.36 -3.21
N CYS A 43 9.47 -1.21 -3.17
CA CYS A 43 8.75 -1.55 -1.94
C CYS A 43 9.62 -2.40 -1.00
N ILE A 44 10.27 -3.44 -1.54
CA ILE A 44 11.11 -4.36 -0.75
C ILE A 44 12.52 -3.83 -0.49
N SER A 45 12.83 -2.59 -0.89
CA SER A 45 14.17 -1.99 -0.83
C SER A 45 15.23 -2.97 -1.37
N TRP A 46 14.97 -3.54 -2.54
CA TRP A 46 15.85 -4.54 -3.14
C TRP A 46 17.22 -3.92 -3.42
N ARG A 47 18.28 -4.49 -2.86
CA ARG A 47 19.66 -4.04 -3.10
C ARG A 47 20.63 -5.21 -3.16
N VAL A 48 21.59 -5.10 -4.05
CA VAL A 48 22.76 -5.98 -4.07
C VAL A 48 23.69 -5.51 -2.95
N SER A 49 23.85 -6.36 -1.92
CA SER A 49 24.73 -6.10 -0.78
C SER A 49 26.15 -6.61 -1.00
N GLY A 50 26.37 -7.48 -1.99
CA GLY A 50 27.71 -7.96 -2.31
C GLY A 50 27.72 -9.04 -3.37
N ILE A 51 28.90 -9.63 -3.56
CA ILE A 51 29.15 -10.74 -4.47
C ILE A 51 29.89 -11.84 -3.72
N CYS A 52 29.52 -13.09 -3.98
CA CYS A 52 30.12 -14.27 -3.40
C CYS A 52 30.80 -15.06 -4.51
N TYR A 53 32.08 -15.36 -4.33
CA TYR A 53 32.81 -16.26 -5.23
C TYR A 53 32.84 -17.65 -4.62
N TRP A 54 32.58 -18.66 -5.44
CA TRP A 54 32.67 -20.06 -5.05
C TRP A 54 33.30 -20.88 -6.18
N LEU A 55 33.95 -21.99 -5.85
CA LEU A 55 34.60 -22.87 -6.82
C LEU A 55 33.65 -24.02 -7.17
N LEU A 56 33.35 -24.18 -8.45
CA LEU A 56 32.70 -25.36 -8.99
C LEU A 56 33.76 -26.24 -9.64
N CYS A 57 34.10 -27.37 -9.01
CA CYS A 57 35.02 -28.35 -9.57
C CYS A 57 34.24 -29.52 -10.18
N THR A 58 34.60 -29.87 -11.41
CA THR A 58 34.17 -31.09 -12.10
C THR A 58 35.41 -31.95 -12.38
N PRO A 59 35.28 -33.22 -12.79
CA PRO A 59 36.42 -34.08 -13.12
C PRO A 59 37.32 -33.51 -14.24
N PHE A 60 36.83 -32.55 -15.03
CA PHE A 60 37.54 -31.93 -16.14
C PHE A 60 38.22 -30.60 -15.76
N GLY A 61 38.04 -30.12 -14.53
CA GLY A 61 38.63 -28.88 -14.05
C GLY A 61 37.73 -28.09 -13.10
N CYS A 62 38.29 -27.04 -12.52
CA CYS A 62 37.62 -26.12 -11.60
C CYS A 62 37.34 -24.77 -12.26
N THR A 63 36.17 -24.20 -11.99
CA THR A 63 35.77 -22.86 -12.47
C THR A 63 35.26 -22.03 -11.30
N VAL A 64 35.70 -20.77 -11.20
CA VAL A 64 35.13 -19.82 -10.24
C VAL A 64 33.76 -19.38 -10.73
N LYS A 65 32.76 -19.52 -9.87
CA LYS A 65 31.39 -19.05 -10.05
C LYS A 65 31.14 -17.86 -9.15
N THR A 66 30.35 -16.92 -9.67
CA THR A 66 30.01 -15.69 -8.96
C THR A 66 28.51 -15.68 -8.73
N SER A 67 28.11 -15.50 -7.47
CA SER A 67 26.72 -15.31 -7.07
C SER A 67 26.56 -13.91 -6.47
N ILE A 68 25.39 -13.30 -6.63
CA ILE A 68 25.08 -12.02 -5.98
C ILE A 68 24.48 -12.27 -4.60
N LYS A 69 24.88 -11.45 -3.62
CA LYS A 69 24.23 -11.38 -2.31
C LYS A 69 23.22 -10.24 -2.34
N VAL A 70 21.95 -10.58 -2.16
CA VAL A 70 20.85 -9.63 -2.16
C VAL A 70 20.36 -9.44 -0.72
N THR A 71 19.99 -8.20 -0.38
CA THR A 71 19.21 -7.90 0.83
C THR A 71 17.93 -7.21 0.42
N HIS A 72 16.81 -7.66 0.98
CA HIS A 72 15.48 -7.12 0.74
C HIS A 72 14.65 -7.28 2.02
N PHE A 73 13.53 -6.57 2.10
CA PHE A 73 12.52 -6.73 3.15
C PHE A 73 11.25 -7.33 2.56
N ILE A 74 10.57 -8.18 3.32
CA ILE A 74 9.30 -8.77 2.90
C ILE A 74 8.19 -8.07 3.68
N PRO A 75 7.14 -7.57 3.01
CA PRO A 75 6.00 -7.01 3.71
C PRO A 75 5.21 -8.14 4.37
N GLU A 76 5.05 -8.07 5.69
CA GLU A 76 4.34 -9.07 6.50
C GLU A 76 2.91 -8.66 6.85
N THR A 77 2.57 -7.39 6.72
CA THR A 77 1.27 -6.87 7.16
C THR A 77 0.78 -5.74 6.26
N VAL A 78 -0.50 -5.79 5.90
CA VAL A 78 -1.25 -4.72 5.27
C VAL A 78 -1.96 -3.93 6.37
N VAL A 79 -1.65 -2.64 6.47
CA VAL A 79 -2.33 -1.72 7.39
C VAL A 79 -3.31 -0.88 6.59
N SER A 80 -4.56 -0.87 7.03
CA SER A 80 -5.65 -0.13 6.37
C SER A 80 -6.29 0.82 7.37
N VAL A 81 -6.42 2.10 7.02
CA VAL A 81 -7.00 3.14 7.87
C VAL A 81 -8.19 3.76 7.17
N TYR A 82 -9.34 3.79 7.83
CA TYR A 82 -10.61 4.21 7.23
C TYR A 82 -11.56 4.83 8.27
N GLN A 83 -12.64 5.44 7.79
CA GLN A 83 -13.57 6.21 8.63
C GLN A 83 -14.51 5.32 9.42
N ASP A 84 -15.23 4.45 8.71
CA ASP A 84 -16.34 3.69 9.26
C ASP A 84 -16.06 2.19 9.20
N LYS A 85 -16.55 1.48 10.20
CA LYS A 85 -16.44 0.02 10.28
C LYS A 85 -16.93 -0.64 8.98
N GLY A 86 -16.18 -1.61 8.47
CA GLY A 86 -16.54 -2.31 7.23
C GLY A 86 -16.35 -1.50 5.94
N LYS A 87 -15.78 -0.30 6.02
CA LYS A 87 -15.32 0.49 4.86
C LYS A 87 -13.83 0.32 4.63
N ASN A 88 -13.30 -0.87 4.89
CA ASN A 88 -11.91 -1.18 4.57
C ASN A 88 -11.68 -0.98 3.06
N PRO A 89 -10.66 -0.20 2.65
CA PRO A 89 -10.30 -0.05 1.24
C PRO A 89 -9.92 -1.38 0.59
N TRP A 90 -9.44 -2.36 1.37
CA TRP A 90 -9.22 -3.71 0.89
C TRP A 90 -10.56 -4.44 0.76
N THR A 91 -11.03 -4.59 -0.47
CA THR A 91 -12.41 -5.03 -0.76
C THR A 91 -12.78 -6.38 -0.16
N GLU A 92 -11.88 -7.33 -0.19
CA GLU A 92 -12.09 -8.68 0.32
C GLU A 92 -12.10 -8.72 1.86
N MET A 93 -11.44 -7.75 2.50
CA MET A 93 -11.31 -7.65 3.96
C MET A 93 -12.33 -6.67 4.57
N ALA A 94 -13.10 -5.96 3.74
CA ALA A 94 -14.17 -5.08 4.20
C ALA A 94 -15.24 -5.82 5.03
N LEU A 95 -15.58 -7.06 4.65
CA LEU A 95 -16.49 -7.89 5.44
C LEU A 95 -15.90 -8.29 6.79
N VAL A 96 -14.62 -8.65 6.82
CA VAL A 96 -13.89 -9.03 8.04
C VAL A 96 -13.78 -7.84 8.99
N SER A 97 -13.50 -6.65 8.45
CA SER A 97 -13.54 -5.36 9.17
C SER A 97 -14.94 -5.03 9.70
N GLY A 98 -15.99 -5.36 8.96
CA GLY A 98 -17.38 -5.14 9.38
C GLY A 98 -17.75 -5.97 10.62
N THR A 99 -17.15 -7.15 10.78
CA THR A 99 -17.43 -8.07 11.89
C THR A 99 -16.37 -8.03 12.98
N SER A 100 -15.23 -7.37 12.77
CA SER A 100 -14.18 -7.21 13.79
C SER A 100 -14.69 -6.44 15.02
N GLY A 101 -14.34 -6.89 16.22
CA GLY A 101 -14.85 -6.32 17.48
C GLY A 101 -16.02 -7.08 18.13
N GLY A 102 -16.37 -8.26 17.62
CA GLY A 102 -17.17 -9.26 18.35
C GLY A 102 -18.64 -8.90 18.57
N VAL A 103 -19.32 -9.77 19.33
CA VAL A 103 -20.75 -9.66 19.65
C VAL A 103 -21.07 -8.37 20.42
N GLU A 104 -20.14 -7.87 21.25
CA GLU A 104 -20.34 -6.67 22.07
C GLU A 104 -20.51 -5.39 21.24
N ASN A 105 -19.76 -5.26 20.14
CA ASN A 105 -19.93 -4.14 19.20
C ASN A 105 -21.20 -4.28 18.36
N ALA A 106 -21.63 -5.50 18.05
CA ALA A 106 -22.91 -5.73 17.35
C ALA A 106 -24.11 -5.37 18.24
N ILE A 107 -24.05 -5.75 19.52
CA ILE A 107 -25.08 -5.43 20.52
C ILE A 107 -25.14 -3.92 20.77
N SER A 108 -23.98 -3.27 20.98
CA SER A 108 -23.91 -1.82 21.21
C SER A 108 -24.40 -1.00 20.00
N GLY A 109 -24.08 -1.44 18.78
CA GLY A 109 -24.58 -0.82 17.56
C GLY A 109 -26.09 -1.00 17.36
N ALA A 110 -26.61 -2.20 17.64
CA ALA A 110 -28.03 -2.51 17.46
C ALA A 110 -28.93 -1.88 18.54
N GLN A 111 -28.47 -1.81 19.79
CA GLN A 111 -29.29 -1.41 20.94
C GLN A 111 -29.11 0.06 21.31
N ALA A 112 -27.90 0.58 21.17
CA ALA A 112 -27.57 1.94 21.60
C ALA A 112 -27.36 2.90 20.42
N GLY A 113 -27.37 2.41 19.17
CA GLY A 113 -27.03 3.20 17.98
C GLY A 113 -25.58 3.70 17.99
N LEU A 114 -24.75 3.22 18.92
CA LEU A 114 -23.33 3.52 18.98
C LEU A 114 -22.62 2.67 17.94
N SER A 115 -22.37 3.26 16.77
CA SER A 115 -21.32 2.76 15.90
C SER A 115 -20.00 2.95 16.65
N ALA A 116 -19.18 1.91 16.80
CA ALA A 116 -17.81 2.04 17.30
C ALA A 116 -16.88 2.82 16.31
N GLY A 117 -17.50 3.62 15.41
CA GLY A 117 -17.02 4.49 14.36
C GLY A 117 -15.77 5.32 14.67
N GLY A 118 -15.10 5.73 13.60
CA GLY A 118 -14.30 6.94 13.64
C GLY A 118 -15.15 8.16 13.99
N GLY A 119 -14.51 9.24 14.42
CA GLY A 119 -15.20 10.44 14.89
C GLY A 119 -14.29 11.67 14.89
N GLU A 120 -14.88 12.84 15.01
CA GLU A 120 -14.13 14.08 15.25
C GLU A 120 -14.55 14.67 16.59
N SER A 121 -13.57 15.03 17.41
CA SER A 121 -13.80 15.92 18.54
C SER A 121 -13.06 17.23 18.31
N VAL A 122 -13.79 18.33 18.42
CA VAL A 122 -13.23 19.68 18.38
C VAL A 122 -13.37 20.28 19.76
N SER A 123 -12.24 20.54 20.41
CA SER A 123 -12.21 21.20 21.73
C SER A 123 -11.64 22.60 21.57
N LYS A 124 -12.43 23.61 21.94
CA LYS A 124 -12.03 25.02 21.87
C LYS A 124 -12.08 25.64 23.25
N VAL A 125 -10.92 25.97 23.80
CA VAL A 125 -10.79 26.77 25.02
C VAL A 125 -10.65 28.26 24.60
N PRO A 126 -11.41 29.19 25.20
CA PRO A 126 -11.29 30.62 24.88
C PRO A 126 -9.85 31.13 25.04
N GLY A 127 -9.34 31.87 24.05
CA GLY A 127 -7.96 32.38 24.03
C GLY A 127 -6.90 31.37 23.61
N GLN A 128 -7.26 30.11 23.34
CA GLN A 128 -6.35 29.07 22.86
C GLN A 128 -6.72 28.60 21.44
N ARG A 129 -5.77 27.93 20.78
CA ARG A 129 -6.00 27.30 19.48
C ARG A 129 -6.98 26.13 19.63
N SER A 130 -7.92 26.02 18.70
CA SER A 130 -8.84 24.89 18.62
C SER A 130 -8.09 23.58 18.41
N LEU A 131 -8.37 22.56 19.22
CA LEU A 131 -7.81 21.22 19.09
C LEU A 131 -8.82 20.35 18.32
N HIS A 132 -8.39 19.82 17.18
CA HIS A 132 -9.20 18.95 16.33
C HIS A 132 -8.61 17.54 16.37
N THR A 133 -9.27 16.63 17.07
CA THR A 133 -8.87 15.24 17.16
C THR A 133 -9.77 14.41 16.25
N ARG A 134 -9.16 13.55 15.43
CA ARG A 134 -9.86 12.64 14.51
C ARG A 134 -9.54 11.21 14.89
N PHE A 135 -10.57 10.42 15.13
CA PHE A 135 -10.48 8.98 15.34
C PHE A 135 -10.82 8.26 14.04
N LYS A 136 -10.04 7.22 13.72
CA LYS A 136 -10.17 6.38 12.53
C LYS A 136 -10.08 4.92 12.96
N TYR A 137 -10.70 4.05 12.18
CA TYR A 137 -10.42 2.63 12.28
C TYR A 137 -9.12 2.28 11.59
N ALA A 138 -8.40 1.34 12.19
CA ALA A 138 -7.19 0.78 11.62
C ALA A 138 -7.20 -0.75 11.78
N ASP A 139 -7.08 -1.48 10.69
CA ASP A 139 -6.85 -2.94 10.71
C ASP A 139 -5.44 -3.24 10.22
N ALA A 140 -4.76 -4.14 10.93
CA ALA A 140 -3.49 -4.73 10.54
C ALA A 140 -3.72 -6.21 10.23
N ILE A 141 -3.62 -6.59 8.96
CA ILE A 141 -3.92 -7.93 8.46
C ILE A 141 -2.66 -8.52 7.81
N GLY A 142 -2.38 -9.81 8.03
CA GLY A 142 -1.23 -10.49 7.44
C GLY A 142 -1.16 -10.34 5.92
N HIS A 143 0.04 -10.11 5.40
CA HIS A 143 0.23 -9.82 3.98
C HIS A 143 0.09 -11.10 3.12
N PRO A 144 -0.73 -11.09 2.06
CA PRO A 144 -1.02 -12.29 1.27
C PRO A 144 0.19 -12.81 0.48
N ALA A 145 1.17 -11.94 0.19
CA ALA A 145 2.38 -12.30 -0.55
C ALA A 145 3.55 -12.80 0.32
N THR A 146 3.43 -12.84 1.66
CA THR A 146 4.54 -13.26 2.54
C THR A 146 5.11 -14.61 2.10
N SER A 147 4.26 -15.61 1.84
CA SER A 147 4.70 -16.95 1.43
C SER A 147 5.28 -16.99 0.01
N LEU A 148 4.75 -16.16 -0.90
CA LEU A 148 5.19 -16.08 -2.28
C LEU A 148 6.57 -15.43 -2.41
N ILE A 149 6.82 -14.36 -1.66
CA ILE A 149 8.07 -13.61 -1.71
C ILE A 149 9.13 -14.29 -0.81
N GLY A 150 8.73 -14.79 0.37
CA GLY A 150 9.65 -15.40 1.34
C GLY A 150 10.18 -16.78 0.96
N GLY A 151 9.48 -17.52 0.11
CA GLY A 151 9.94 -18.84 -0.35
C GLY A 151 10.86 -18.82 -1.58
N GLN A 152 10.99 -17.68 -2.26
CA GLN A 152 11.64 -17.61 -3.58
C GLN A 152 13.14 -17.28 -3.55
N ILE A 153 13.70 -16.94 -2.38
CA ILE A 153 15.12 -16.56 -2.28
C ILE A 153 15.78 -17.46 -1.23
N PRO A 154 16.59 -18.46 -1.64
CA PRO A 154 17.37 -19.24 -0.69
C PRO A 154 18.31 -18.31 0.07
N GLY A 155 18.19 -18.31 1.39
CA GLY A 155 19.12 -17.64 2.30
C GLY A 155 20.47 -18.34 2.37
#